data_AF-A0A131Y801-F1
#
_entry.id   AF-A0A131Y801-F1
#
_cell.length_a   1.000
_cell.length_b   1.000
_cell.length_c   1.000
_cell.angle_alpha   90.00
_cell.angle_beta   90.00
_cell.angle_gamma   90.00
#
_symmetry.space_group_name_H-M   'P 1'
#
loop_
_entity.id
_entity.type
_entity.pdbx_description
1 polymer ?
#
loop_
_entity_poly.entity_id
_entity_poly.type
_entity_poly.pdbx_seq_one_letter_code
_entity_poly.pdbx_strand_id
1 'polypeptide(L)'
;MRRLPTVMAFSVLALAAHKLQVTLADRTMGLAALMFALRWRLEYLLNQLKKSGDDEQKRDESMKMIEYLRKEIKYQVNVFLQR
;
A
#
# COMPACT_ATOMS: atom_id res chain seq x y z
N MET A 1 -29.30 8.16 -41.39
CA MET A 1 -28.40 8.60 -40.30
C MET A 1 -29.20 8.63 -39.00
N ARG A 2 -29.01 7.64 -38.11
CA ARG A 2 -29.73 7.52 -36.82
C ARG A 2 -29.03 8.40 -35.78
N ARG A 3 -29.72 9.42 -35.26
CA ARG A 3 -29.25 10.20 -34.10
C ARG A 3 -29.48 9.37 -32.84
N LEU A 4 -28.40 9.06 -32.12
CA LEU A 4 -28.46 8.47 -30.78
C LEU A 4 -29.16 9.43 -29.82
N PRO A 5 -30.02 8.95 -28.90
CA PRO A 5 -30.75 9.79 -27.97
C PRO A 5 -29.78 10.42 -26.97
N THR A 6 -29.79 11.75 -26.92
CA THR A 6 -28.97 12.63 -26.07
C THR A 6 -29.05 12.30 -24.57
N VAL A 7 -30.05 11.51 -24.16
CA VAL A 7 -30.29 11.07 -22.78
C VAL A 7 -29.23 10.06 -22.30
N MET A 8 -28.69 9.22 -23.19
CA MET A 8 -27.65 8.24 -22.82
C MET A 8 -26.26 8.87 -22.67
N ALA A 9 -26.02 10.02 -23.30
CA ALA A 9 -24.74 10.73 -23.20
C ALA A 9 -24.55 11.39 -21.82
N PHE A 10 -25.63 11.84 -21.18
CA PHE A 10 -25.59 12.41 -19.83
C PHE A 10 -25.21 11.36 -18.78
N SER A 11 -25.68 10.12 -18.92
CA SER A 11 -25.40 9.03 -17.98
C SER A 11 -23.93 8.57 -18.03
N VAL A 12 -23.34 8.53 -19.23
CA VAL A 12 -21.93 8.14 -19.40
C VAL A 12 -20.98 9.24 -18.92
N LEU A 13 -21.32 10.51 -19.15
CA LEU A 13 -20.56 11.65 -18.61
C LEU A 13 -20.69 11.77 -17.08
N ALA A 14 -21.86 11.50 -16.50
CA ALA A 14 -22.05 11.47 -15.04
C ALA A 14 -21.29 10.31 -14.38
N LEU A 15 -21.22 9.14 -15.04
CA LEU A 15 -20.46 7.99 -14.56
C LEU A 15 -18.93 8.22 -14.70
N ALA A 16 -18.49 8.91 -15.74
CA ALA A 16 -17.09 9.33 -15.91
C ALA A 16 -16.69 10.52 -15.01
N ALA A 17 -17.65 11.33 -14.56
CA ALA A 17 -17.46 12.40 -13.59
C ALA A 17 -17.39 11.88 -12.15
N HIS A 18 -17.81 10.63 -11.90
CA HIS A 18 -17.49 9.91 -10.67
C HIS A 18 -16.04 9.42 -10.68
N LYS A 19 -15.09 10.34 -10.95
CA LYS A 19 -13.71 10.17 -10.51
C LYS A 19 -13.81 9.98 -9.01
N LEU A 20 -13.55 8.76 -8.55
CA LEU A 20 -13.42 8.42 -7.15
C LEU A 20 -12.46 9.44 -6.53
N GLN A 21 -12.99 10.49 -5.91
CA GLN A 21 -12.19 11.50 -5.23
C GLN A 21 -11.63 10.78 -4.02
N VAL A 22 -10.42 10.23 -4.16
CA VAL A 22 -9.73 9.57 -3.06
C VAL A 22 -9.52 10.65 -2.00
N THR A 23 -10.32 10.58 -0.94
CA THR A 23 -10.29 11.59 0.11
C THR A 23 -9.00 11.44 0.92
N LEU A 24 -8.63 12.46 1.68
CA LEU A 24 -7.53 12.33 2.64
C LEU A 24 -7.80 11.17 3.63
N ALA A 25 -9.06 10.95 4.00
CA ALA A 25 -9.47 9.85 4.87
C ALA A 25 -9.18 8.48 4.22
N ASP A 26 -9.55 8.28 2.95
CA ASP A 26 -9.29 7.03 2.22
C ASP A 26 -7.79 6.76 2.09
N ARG A 27 -7.00 7.79 1.77
CA ARG A 27 -5.54 7.67 1.70
C ARG A 27 -4.93 7.32 3.06
N THR A 28 -5.41 7.96 4.12
CA THR A 28 -4.92 7.75 5.49
C THR A 28 -5.26 6.33 5.95
N MET A 29 -6.47 5.85 5.64
CA MET A 29 -6.90 4.49 5.93
C MET A 29 -6.07 3.46 5.16
N GLY A 30 -5.79 3.71 3.88
CA GLY A 30 -4.91 2.88 3.07
C GLY A 30 -3.47 2.83 3.62
N LEU A 31 -2.91 3.98 4.01
CA LEU A 31 -1.61 4.03 4.66
C LEU A 31 -1.61 3.28 5.99
N ALA A 32 -2.65 3.45 6.82
CA ALA A 32 -2.74 2.78 8.11
C ALA A 32 -2.80 1.24 7.97
N ALA A 33 -3.59 0.73 7.02
CA ALA A 33 -3.66 -0.70 6.73
C ALA A 33 -2.31 -1.25 6.24
N LEU A 34 -1.64 -0.51 5.36
CA LEU A 34 -0.31 -0.87 4.87
C LEU A 34 0.74 -0.84 6.00
N MET A 35 0.75 0.19 6.83
CA MET A 35 1.64 0.29 7.99
C MET A 35 1.42 -0.83 9.00
N PHE A 36 0.16 -1.23 9.23
CA PHE A 36 -0.19 -2.38 10.07
C PHE A 36 0.39 -3.68 9.51
N ALA A 37 0.24 -3.94 8.21
CA ALA A 37 0.79 -5.12 7.56
C ALA A 37 2.33 -5.16 7.60
N LEU A 38 2.99 -4.02 7.38
CA LEU A 38 4.45 -3.92 7.45
C LEU A 38 4.94 -4.15 8.88
N ARG A 39 4.23 -3.62 9.88
CA ARG A 39 4.55 -3.87 11.30
C ARG A 39 4.41 -5.35 11.65
N TRP A 40 3.32 -5.99 11.23
CA TRP A 40 3.14 -7.43 11.43
C TRP A 40 4.28 -8.25 10.81
N ARG A 41 4.68 -7.92 9.57
CA ARG A 41 5.79 -8.60 8.88
C ARG A 41 7.13 -8.39 9.59
N LEU A 42 7.36 -7.20 10.15
CA LEU A 42 8.55 -6.92 10.96
C LEU A 42 8.59 -7.77 12.23
N GLU A 43 7.47 -7.87 12.96
CA GLU A 43 7.38 -8.71 14.16
C GLU A 43 7.63 -10.20 13.83
N TYR A 44 7.10 -10.68 12.70
CA TYR A 44 7.38 -12.03 12.22
C TYR A 44 8.88 -12.26 11.96
N LEU A 45 9.55 -11.36 11.25
CA LEU A 45 10.98 -11.47 10.95
C LEU A 45 11.85 -11.38 12.21
N LEU A 46 11.49 -10.51 13.16
CA LEU A 46 12.18 -10.44 14.45
C LEU A 46 12.03 -11.74 15.24
N ASN A 47 10.87 -12.38 15.17
CA ASN A 47 10.66 -13.68 15.80
C ASN A 47 11.46 -14.79 15.10
N GLN A 48 11.57 -14.75 13.77
CA GLN A 48 12.45 -15.66 13.02
C GLN A 48 13.91 -15.48 13.42
N LEU A 49 14.38 -14.24 13.55
CA LEU A 49 15.73 -13.91 14.03
C LEU A 49 16.03 -14.43 15.43
N LYS A 50 15.04 -14.41 16.33
CA LYS A 50 15.20 -15.01 17.67
C LYS A 50 15.29 -16.53 17.62
N LYS A 51 14.64 -17.16 16.65
CA LYS A 51 14.58 -18.62 16.49
C LYS A 51 15.72 -19.19 15.67
N SER A 52 16.41 -18.38 14.86
CA SER A 52 17.46 -18.85 13.96
C SER A 52 18.74 -19.30 14.67
N GLY A 53 18.96 -18.96 15.96
CA GLY A 53 20.10 -19.46 16.73
C GLY A 53 21.44 -19.18 16.04
N ASP A 54 22.23 -20.25 15.82
CA ASP A 54 23.54 -20.22 15.12
C ASP A 54 23.45 -20.35 13.59
N ASP A 55 22.24 -20.38 13.01
CA ASP A 55 22.07 -20.37 11.56
C ASP A 55 22.33 -18.95 11.01
N GLU A 56 23.61 -18.67 10.79
CA GLU A 56 24.13 -17.38 10.34
C GLU A 56 23.51 -16.93 9.02
N GLN A 57 23.26 -17.88 8.10
CA GLN A 57 22.60 -17.58 6.83
C GLN A 57 21.17 -17.09 7.05
N LYS A 58 20.36 -17.77 7.87
CA LYS A 58 18.98 -17.32 8.15
C LYS A 58 18.94 -15.99 8.89
N ARG A 59 19.92 -15.73 9.75
CA ARG A 59 20.07 -14.42 10.40
C ARG A 59 20.34 -13.31 9.39
N ASP A 60 21.28 -13.53 8.49
CA ASP A 60 21.65 -12.55 7.45
C ASP A 60 20.50 -12.28 6.47
N GLU A 61 19.78 -13.32 6.05
CA GLU A 61 18.59 -13.18 5.21
C GLU A 61 17.49 -12.38 5.92
N SER A 62 17.23 -12.69 7.19
CA SER A 62 16.24 -11.96 7.99
C SER A 62 16.64 -10.49 8.18
N MET A 63 17.93 -10.22 8.40
CA MET A 63 18.46 -8.86 8.55
C MET A 63 18.31 -8.05 7.26
N LYS A 64 18.62 -8.64 6.10
CA LYS A 64 18.38 -8.02 4.78
C LYS A 64 16.90 -7.70 4.58
N MET A 65 16.01 -8.62 4.96
CA MET A 65 14.57 -8.45 4.81
C MET A 65 14.02 -7.33 5.73
N ILE A 66 14.56 -7.19 6.94
CA ILE A 66 14.24 -6.09 7.86
C ILE A 66 14.69 -4.75 7.28
N GLU A 67 15.90 -4.68 6.73
CA GLU A 67 16.41 -3.44 6.14
C GLU A 67 15.60 -3.04 4.89
N TYR A 68 15.18 -4.01 4.08
CA TYR A 68 14.25 -3.77 2.98
C TYR A 68 12.91 -3.21 3.48
N LEU A 69 12.31 -3.83 4.51
CA LEU A 69 11.08 -3.36 5.13
C LEU A 69 11.18 -1.92 5.65
N ARG A 70 12.32 -1.55 6.25
CA ARG A 70 12.58 -0.19 6.72
C ARG A 70 12.58 0.82 5.56
N LYS A 71 13.22 0.47 4.44
CA LYS A 71 13.22 1.31 3.22
C LYS A 71 11.81 1.44 2.65
N GLU A 72 11.06 0.35 2.60
CA GLU A 72 9.68 0.34 2.10
C GLU A 72 8.75 1.22 2.95
N ILE A 73 8.82 1.11 4.28
CA ILE A 73 8.05 1.98 5.19
C ILE A 73 8.36 3.46 4.90
N LYS A 74 9.64 3.81 4.79
CA LYS A 74 10.06 5.20 4.52
C LYS A 74 9.55 5.68 3.16
N TYR A 75 9.60 4.82 2.14
CA TYR A 75 9.08 5.12 0.81
C TYR A 75 7.57 5.38 0.84
N GLN A 76 6.79 4.52 1.49
CA GLN A 76 5.33 4.62 1.57
C GLN A 76 4.88 5.88 2.32
N VAL A 77 5.58 6.23 3.41
CA VAL A 77 5.35 7.50 4.13
C VAL A 77 5.66 8.71 3.23
N ASN A 78 6.78 8.68 2.50
CA ASN A 78 7.14 9.77 1.58
C ASN A 78 6.11 9.93 0.45
N VAL A 79 5.66 8.83 -0.16
CA VAL A 79 4.63 8.85 -1.20
C VAL A 79 3.32 9.42 -0.67
N PHE A 80 2.94 9.09 0.56
CA PHE A 80 1.76 9.64 1.19
C PHE A 80 1.85 11.15 1.41
N LEU A 81 3.01 11.64 1.88
CA LEU A 81 3.23 13.08 2.14
C LEU A 81 3.35 13.93 0.86
N GLN A 82 3.74 13.33 -0.26
CA GLN A 82 3.98 14.04 -1.54
C GLN A 82 2.73 14.12 -2.45
N ARG A 83 1.62 13.47 -2.11
CA ARG A 83 0.36 13.48 -2.87
C ARG A 83 -0.72 14.29 -2.17
#